data_AF-A0A2R9T2Y6-F1
#
_entry.id   AF-A0A2R9T2Y6-F1
#
_cell.length_a   1.000
_cell.length_b   1.000
_cell.length_c   1.000
_cell.angle_alpha   90.00
_cell.angle_beta   90.00
_cell.angle_gamma   90.00
#
_symmetry.space_group_name_H-M   'P 1'
#
loop_
_entity.id
_entity.type
_entity.pdbx_description
1 polymer ?
#
loop_
_entity_poly.entity_id
_entity_poly.type
_entity_poly.pdbx_seq_one_letter_code
_entity_poly.pdbx_strand_id
1 'polypeptide(L)'
;MLFSSRMVGQSVTELESAVKNSKGTLEMSYPVEGVKLLQKQTPFQTSFRMQISSSQVEQILHSVRNIILEWSIKLEEDGITGEGMSFSVKEKETAKEHSYNIVNIIENMNQSQIQQATTGSEQSLSISNYNSDSLIKFVETFDENLSKLNLAADIENEVKKELANIKEEANSENPDHGVIEHFALI
;
A
#
# COMPACT_ATOMS: atom_id res chain seq x y z
N MET A 1 7.42 -4.51 14.47
CA MET A 1 6.30 -5.28 13.86
C MET A 1 6.74 -6.54 13.10
N LEU A 2 8.04 -6.77 12.84
CA LEU A 2 8.55 -7.90 12.04
C LEU A 2 8.23 -9.32 12.57
N PHE A 3 7.90 -9.44 13.86
CA PHE A 3 7.73 -10.73 14.54
C PHE A 3 6.33 -10.95 15.13
N SER A 4 5.45 -9.96 15.08
CA SER A 4 4.16 -9.97 15.79
C SER A 4 2.94 -10.11 14.88
N SER A 5 3.10 -9.84 13.57
CA SER A 5 2.01 -9.85 12.60
C SER A 5 2.53 -10.32 11.25
N ARG A 6 1.79 -11.21 10.59
CA ARG A 6 2.09 -11.66 9.22
C ARG A 6 0.80 -11.86 8.45
N MET A 7 0.84 -11.50 7.17
CA MET A 7 -0.26 -11.73 6.24
C MET A 7 -0.39 -13.21 5.88
N VAL A 8 -1.63 -13.66 5.78
CA VAL A 8 -2.01 -15.02 5.42
C VAL A 8 -2.56 -14.97 3.99
N GLY A 9 -1.73 -15.34 3.01
CA GLY A 9 -2.11 -15.39 1.59
C GLY A 9 -2.55 -16.78 1.13
N GLN A 10 -2.69 -17.74 2.03
CA GLN A 10 -3.12 -19.11 1.73
C GLN A 10 -4.60 -19.11 1.34
N SER A 11 -4.98 -20.00 0.41
CA SER A 11 -6.39 -20.15 0.03
C SER A 11 -7.23 -20.70 1.20
N VAL A 12 -8.54 -20.46 1.18
CA VAL A 12 -9.47 -21.00 2.18
C VAL A 12 -9.33 -22.53 2.29
N THR A 13 -9.25 -23.24 1.16
CA THR A 13 -9.08 -24.70 1.11
C THR A 13 -7.78 -25.16 1.78
N GLU A 14 -6.69 -24.41 1.60
CA GLU A 14 -5.41 -24.69 2.21
C GLU A 14 -5.47 -24.49 3.73
N LEU A 15 -6.11 -23.41 4.19
CA LEU A 15 -6.34 -23.15 5.61
C LEU A 15 -7.21 -24.23 6.27
N GLU A 16 -8.27 -24.68 5.60
CA GLU A 16 -9.10 -25.79 6.08
C GLU A 16 -8.30 -27.09 6.23
N SER A 17 -7.47 -27.39 5.23
CA SER A 17 -6.62 -28.58 5.23
C SER A 17 -5.56 -28.49 6.32
N ALA A 18 -4.98 -27.31 6.55
CA ALA A 18 -4.00 -27.07 7.60
C ALA A 18 -4.62 -27.32 8.99
N VAL A 19 -5.79 -26.73 9.27
CA VAL A 19 -6.49 -26.90 10.55
C VAL A 19 -6.84 -28.36 10.81
N LYS A 20 -7.42 -29.06 9.82
CA LYS A 20 -7.84 -30.48 9.96
C LYS A 20 -6.68 -31.40 10.32
N ASN A 21 -5.49 -31.12 9.80
CA ASN A 21 -4.29 -31.92 10.04
C ASN A 21 -3.48 -31.46 11.26
N SER A 22 -3.90 -30.38 11.92
CA SER A 22 -3.19 -29.82 13.07
C SER A 22 -3.60 -30.50 14.38
N LYS A 23 -2.67 -30.55 15.34
CA LYS A 23 -2.92 -30.99 16.73
C LYS A 23 -2.99 -29.79 17.67
N GLY A 24 -3.79 -28.79 17.33
CA GLY A 24 -3.98 -27.58 18.14
C GLY A 24 -3.06 -26.41 17.77
N THR A 25 -1.89 -26.66 17.17
CA THR A 25 -0.98 -25.61 16.72
C THR A 25 -0.55 -25.80 15.27
N LEU A 26 -0.31 -24.69 14.58
CA LEU A 26 0.16 -24.62 13.21
C LEU A 26 1.50 -23.90 13.16
N GLU A 27 2.33 -24.25 12.18
CA GLU A 27 3.61 -23.61 11.95
C GLU A 27 3.57 -22.76 10.69
N MET A 28 4.17 -21.57 10.76
CA MET A 28 4.31 -20.68 9.62
C MET A 28 5.72 -20.08 9.61
N SER A 29 6.30 -19.88 8.42
CA SER A 29 7.61 -19.25 8.30
C SER A 29 7.55 -17.77 8.68
N TYR A 30 8.61 -17.25 9.27
CA TYR A 30 8.79 -15.80 9.47
C TYR A 30 8.98 -15.07 8.12
N PRO A 31 8.69 -13.75 8.05
CA PRO A 31 9.13 -12.92 6.94
C PRO A 31 10.65 -13.01 6.74
N VAL A 32 11.10 -12.86 5.49
CA VAL A 32 12.52 -13.04 5.09
C VAL A 32 13.46 -12.16 5.92
N GLU A 33 13.07 -10.91 6.17
CA GLU A 33 13.83 -9.97 7.00
C GLU A 33 13.97 -10.43 8.45
N GLY A 34 12.87 -10.97 9.02
CA GLY A 34 12.86 -11.53 10.37
C GLY A 34 13.77 -12.76 10.48
N VAL A 35 13.73 -13.67 9.50
CA VAL A 35 14.62 -14.84 9.46
C VAL A 35 16.10 -14.40 9.40
N LYS A 36 16.43 -13.44 8.53
CA LYS A 36 17.81 -12.93 8.40
C LYS A 36 18.32 -12.32 9.71
N LEU A 37 17.47 -11.58 10.42
CA LEU A 37 17.85 -11.00 11.71
C LEU A 37 18.14 -12.08 12.76
N LEU A 38 17.24 -13.07 12.87
CA LEU A 38 17.39 -14.19 13.81
C LEU A 38 18.62 -15.04 13.50
N GLN A 39 18.90 -15.30 12.22
CA GLN A 39 20.08 -16.03 11.78
C GLN A 39 21.39 -15.30 12.11
N LYS A 40 21.45 -13.97 11.94
CA LYS A 40 22.64 -13.19 12.31
C LYS A 40 22.96 -13.24 13.80
N GLN A 41 21.95 -13.40 14.64
CA GLN A 41 22.07 -13.43 16.09
C GLN A 41 22.28 -14.85 16.65
N THR A 42 22.25 -15.88 15.80
CA THR A 42 22.29 -17.27 16.24
C THR A 42 23.57 -17.95 15.74
N PRO A 43 24.40 -18.52 16.63
CA PRO A 43 25.73 -19.03 16.27
C PRO A 43 25.70 -20.42 15.61
N PHE A 44 24.53 -20.98 15.34
CA PHE A 44 24.34 -22.32 14.77
C PHE A 44 23.28 -22.32 13.68
N GLN A 45 23.36 -23.30 12.77
CA GLN A 45 22.39 -23.44 11.68
C GLN A 45 21.05 -23.92 12.24
N THR A 46 20.02 -23.07 12.17
CA THR A 46 18.66 -23.39 12.61
C THR A 46 17.61 -22.74 11.71
N SER A 47 16.42 -23.32 11.69
CA SER A 47 15.25 -22.79 10.98
C SER A 47 14.25 -22.21 11.98
N PHE A 48 13.96 -20.92 11.86
CA PHE A 48 12.97 -20.25 12.69
C PHE A 48 11.57 -20.39 12.09
N ARG A 49 10.60 -20.80 12.89
CA ARG A 49 9.18 -20.81 12.52
C ARG A 49 8.35 -20.17 13.63
N MET A 50 7.26 -19.54 13.23
CA MET A 50 6.21 -19.04 14.12
C MET A 50 5.22 -20.16 14.38
N GLN A 51 4.87 -20.35 15.65
CA GLN A 51 3.79 -21.23 16.05
C GLN A 51 2.55 -20.38 16.29
N ILE A 52 1.45 -20.73 15.64
CA ILE A 52 0.15 -20.08 15.82
C ILE A 52 -0.87 -21.09 16.32
N SER A 53 -1.89 -20.62 17.01
CA SER A 53 -2.99 -21.49 17.42
C SER A 53 -3.84 -21.85 16.20
N SER A 54 -4.20 -23.13 16.07
CA SER A 54 -5.16 -23.58 15.06
C SER A 54 -6.50 -22.83 15.16
N SER A 55 -6.91 -22.46 16.38
CA SER A 55 -8.14 -21.69 16.63
C SER A 55 -8.15 -20.32 15.95
N GLN A 56 -6.99 -19.68 15.76
CA GLN A 56 -6.91 -18.39 15.06
C GLN A 56 -7.22 -18.56 13.57
N VAL A 57 -6.79 -19.68 12.98
CA VAL A 57 -7.10 -20.00 11.58
C VAL A 57 -8.56 -20.45 11.44
N GLU A 58 -9.08 -21.23 12.40
CA GLU A 58 -10.50 -21.57 12.47
C GLU A 58 -11.39 -20.33 12.52
N GLN A 59 -10.98 -19.29 13.25
CA GLN A 59 -11.72 -18.03 13.32
C GLN A 59 -11.82 -17.36 11.94
N ILE A 60 -10.74 -17.37 11.14
CA ILE A 60 -10.76 -16.85 9.77
C ILE A 60 -11.78 -17.63 8.93
N LEU A 61 -11.72 -18.97 8.98
CA LEU A 61 -12.64 -19.84 8.24
C LEU A 61 -14.10 -19.61 8.66
N HIS A 62 -14.35 -19.44 9.96
CA HIS A 62 -15.68 -19.15 10.50
C HIS A 62 -16.19 -17.79 10.03
N SER A 63 -15.36 -16.75 10.04
CA SER A 63 -15.72 -15.43 9.51
C SER A 63 -16.11 -15.49 8.03
N VAL A 64 -15.35 -16.22 7.20
CA VAL A 64 -15.67 -16.40 5.77
C VAL A 64 -17.03 -17.09 5.61
N ARG A 65 -17.28 -18.17 6.36
CA ARG A 65 -18.58 -18.88 6.32
C ARG A 65 -19.74 -17.98 6.74
N ASN A 66 -19.56 -17.19 7.79
CA ASN A 66 -20.59 -16.27 8.25
C ASN A 66 -20.89 -15.18 7.23
N ILE A 67 -19.87 -14.61 6.58
CA ILE A 67 -20.08 -13.60 5.52
C ILE A 67 -20.88 -14.20 4.36
N ILE A 68 -20.52 -15.40 3.90
CA ILE A 68 -21.25 -16.09 2.82
C ILE A 68 -22.69 -16.40 3.24
N LEU A 69 -22.90 -16.83 4.49
CA LEU A 69 -24.23 -17.10 5.04
C LEU A 69 -25.09 -15.84 5.09
N GLU A 70 -24.55 -14.74 5.63
CA GLU A 70 -25.26 -13.47 5.71
C GLU A 70 -25.65 -12.95 4.31
N TRP A 71 -24.78 -13.14 3.31
CA TRP A 71 -25.11 -12.79 1.93
C TRP A 71 -26.19 -13.69 1.35
N SER A 72 -26.13 -14.99 1.63
CA SER A 72 -27.13 -15.94 1.16
C SER A 72 -28.51 -15.61 1.71
N ILE A 73 -28.59 -15.26 3.00
CA ILE A 73 -29.83 -14.82 3.66
C ILE A 73 -30.37 -13.54 3.03
N LYS A 74 -29.50 -12.52 2.82
CA LYS A 74 -29.93 -11.26 2.19
C LYS A 74 -30.45 -11.45 0.76
N LEU A 75 -29.77 -12.28 -0.03
CA LEU A 75 -30.21 -12.61 -1.38
C LEU A 75 -31.58 -13.31 -1.36
N GLU A 76 -31.78 -14.24 -0.42
CA GLU A 76 -33.07 -14.92 -0.24
C GLU A 76 -34.19 -13.95 0.17
N GLU A 77 -33.92 -13.02 1.10
CA GLU A 77 -34.85 -11.95 1.52
C GLU A 77 -35.26 -11.06 0.33
N ASP A 78 -34.33 -10.79 -0.59
CA ASP A 78 -34.57 -10.02 -1.82
C ASP A 78 -35.22 -10.86 -2.94
N GLY A 79 -35.57 -12.11 -2.66
CA GLY A 79 -36.19 -13.03 -3.61
C GLY A 79 -35.24 -13.61 -4.67
N ILE A 80 -33.93 -13.52 -4.44
CA ILE A 80 -32.86 -14.07 -5.27
C ILE A 80 -32.39 -15.39 -4.66
N THR A 81 -33.05 -16.48 -5.05
CA THR A 81 -32.75 -17.82 -4.52
C THR A 81 -31.94 -18.66 -5.49
N GLY A 82 -32.17 -18.47 -6.80
CA GLY A 82 -31.58 -19.28 -7.85
C GLY A 82 -32.12 -20.71 -7.87
N GLU A 83 -32.72 -21.13 -8.98
CA GLU A 83 -33.19 -22.50 -9.17
C GLU A 83 -32.20 -23.30 -10.03
N GLY A 84 -31.87 -24.52 -9.60
CA GLY A 84 -31.01 -25.42 -10.40
C GLY A 84 -29.60 -24.88 -10.65
N MET A 85 -29.01 -24.19 -9.68
CA MET A 85 -27.71 -23.48 -9.79
C MET A 85 -27.70 -22.34 -10.82
N SER A 86 -28.86 -21.84 -11.22
CA SER A 86 -28.99 -20.74 -12.18
C SER A 86 -29.89 -19.64 -11.62
N PHE A 87 -29.57 -18.40 -11.94
CA PHE A 87 -30.42 -17.24 -11.62
C PHE A 87 -31.21 -16.82 -12.86
N SER A 88 -32.49 -16.53 -12.66
CA SER A 88 -33.36 -15.95 -13.67
C SER A 88 -32.91 -14.53 -14.05
N VAL A 89 -33.38 -14.04 -15.20
CA VAL A 89 -33.09 -12.66 -15.63
C VAL A 89 -33.62 -11.65 -14.60
N LYS A 90 -34.81 -11.89 -14.03
CA LYS A 90 -35.40 -11.00 -13.03
C LYS A 90 -34.52 -10.91 -11.77
N GLU A 91 -34.08 -12.05 -11.24
CA GLU A 91 -33.18 -12.09 -10.07
C GLU A 91 -31.86 -11.35 -10.33
N LYS A 92 -31.29 -11.49 -11.54
CA LYS A 92 -30.07 -10.77 -11.92
C LYS A 92 -30.28 -9.26 -11.99
N GLU A 93 -31.43 -8.79 -12.44
CA GLU A 93 -31.74 -7.35 -12.44
C GLU A 93 -31.99 -6.83 -11.02
N THR A 94 -32.76 -7.55 -10.19
CA THR A 94 -32.96 -7.20 -8.77
C THR A 94 -31.63 -7.14 -8.02
N ALA A 95 -30.70 -8.04 -8.32
CA ALA A 95 -29.38 -8.06 -7.71
C ALA A 95 -28.50 -6.86 -8.10
N LYS A 96 -28.73 -6.23 -9.25
CA LYS A 96 -28.02 -5.02 -9.69
C LYS A 96 -28.56 -3.76 -9.03
N GLU A 97 -29.86 -3.73 -8.74
CA GLU A 97 -30.53 -2.60 -8.11
C GLU A 97 -30.19 -2.48 -6.61
N HIS A 98 -29.88 -3.61 -5.96
CA HIS A 98 -29.47 -3.65 -4.56
C HIS A 98 -27.94 -3.57 -4.43
N SER A 99 -27.48 -2.62 -3.61
CA SER A 99 -26.06 -2.51 -3.26
C SER A 99 -25.69 -3.55 -2.19
N TYR A 100 -25.28 -4.74 -2.61
CA TYR A 100 -24.58 -5.67 -1.73
C TYR A 100 -23.16 -5.14 -1.52
N ASN A 101 -22.93 -4.45 -0.40
CA ASN A 101 -21.61 -3.89 -0.09
C ASN A 101 -20.57 -5.00 0.10
N ILE A 102 -19.80 -5.28 -0.95
CA ILE A 102 -18.62 -6.13 -0.90
C ILE A 102 -17.45 -5.26 -0.43
N VAL A 103 -17.08 -5.38 0.85
CA VAL A 103 -15.89 -4.70 1.37
C VAL A 103 -14.66 -5.43 0.82
N ASN A 104 -14.10 -4.90 -0.27
CA ASN A 104 -12.77 -5.29 -0.72
C ASN A 104 -11.74 -4.63 0.20
N ILE A 105 -10.97 -5.46 0.91
CA ILE A 105 -9.82 -4.97 1.68
C ILE A 105 -8.71 -4.65 0.68
N ILE A 106 -8.56 -3.36 0.35
CA ILE A 106 -7.48 -2.87 -0.51
C ILE A 106 -6.37 -2.39 0.42
N GLU A 107 -5.31 -3.19 0.53
CA GLU A 107 -4.31 -3.06 1.60
C GLU A 107 -3.36 -1.87 1.43
N ASN A 108 -2.98 -1.52 0.20
CA ASN A 108 -2.08 -0.39 -0.06
C ASN A 108 -2.67 0.55 -1.11
N MET A 109 -2.86 1.79 -0.70
CA MET A 109 -3.58 2.85 -1.41
C MET A 109 -2.73 4.13 -1.38
N ASN A 110 -1.49 4.06 -1.87
CA ASN A 110 -0.67 5.25 -2.03
C ASN A 110 -1.16 6.05 -3.23
N GLN A 111 -1.40 7.35 -3.01
CA GLN A 111 -1.77 8.30 -4.07
C GLN A 111 -2.92 7.78 -4.94
N SER A 112 -3.92 7.16 -4.31
CA SER A 112 -5.04 6.56 -5.01
C SER A 112 -6.35 7.13 -4.50
N GLN A 113 -7.28 7.33 -5.42
CA GLN A 113 -8.62 7.77 -5.11
C GLN A 113 -9.57 6.62 -5.39
N ILE A 114 -10.33 6.19 -4.38
CA ILE A 114 -11.40 5.21 -4.54
C ILE A 114 -12.73 5.90 -4.33
N GLN A 115 -13.72 5.54 -5.15
CA GLN A 115 -15.12 5.80 -4.88
C GLN A 115 -15.89 4.49 -4.96
N GLN A 116 -16.77 4.26 -3.98
CA GLN A 116 -17.69 3.14 -3.99
C GLN A 116 -19.09 3.69 -3.71
N ALA A 117 -20.05 3.31 -4.53
CA ALA A 117 -21.46 3.69 -4.40
C ALA A 117 -21.75 5.21 -4.38
N THR A 118 -21.01 6.02 -5.13
CA THR A 118 -21.25 7.48 -5.24
C THR A 118 -22.04 7.84 -6.50
N THR A 119 -22.77 8.95 -6.46
CA THR A 119 -23.44 9.56 -7.63
C THR A 119 -23.11 11.05 -7.67
N GLY A 120 -22.52 11.52 -8.78
CA GLY A 120 -22.17 12.95 -8.97
C GLY A 120 -20.89 13.39 -8.27
N SER A 121 -19.89 12.51 -8.15
CA SER A 121 -18.65 12.81 -7.44
C SER A 121 -17.49 13.12 -8.38
N GLU A 122 -16.80 14.23 -8.11
CA GLU A 122 -15.53 14.60 -8.74
C GLU A 122 -14.37 14.33 -7.79
N GLN A 123 -13.29 13.77 -8.33
CA GLN A 123 -12.07 13.46 -7.58
C GLN A 123 -10.89 14.14 -8.26
N SER A 124 -10.11 14.87 -7.46
CA SER A 124 -8.86 15.50 -7.88
C SER A 124 -7.76 15.10 -6.91
N LEU A 125 -6.64 14.59 -7.43
CA LEU A 125 -5.46 14.24 -6.65
C LEU A 125 -4.32 15.15 -7.09
N SER A 126 -3.90 16.05 -6.20
CA SER A 126 -2.66 16.82 -6.38
C SER A 126 -1.53 16.12 -5.64
N ILE A 127 -0.56 15.60 -6.38
CA ILE A 127 0.67 15.03 -5.84
C ILE A 127 1.74 16.11 -5.92
N SER A 128 1.95 16.84 -4.82
CA SER A 128 3.11 17.70 -4.67
C SER A 128 4.26 16.88 -4.08
N ASN A 129 5.07 16.25 -4.94
CA ASN A 129 6.34 15.63 -4.53
C ASN A 129 7.46 16.66 -4.29
N TYR A 130 7.13 17.94 -4.37
CA TYR A 130 8.08 19.03 -4.32
C TYR A 130 8.07 19.69 -2.94
N ASN A 131 9.20 19.60 -2.24
CA ASN A 131 9.45 20.34 -1.01
C ASN A 131 10.34 21.54 -1.34
N SER A 132 9.70 22.66 -1.69
CA SER A 132 10.37 23.95 -1.94
C SER A 132 11.34 24.30 -0.81
N ASP A 133 10.94 24.05 0.44
CA ASP A 133 11.76 24.38 1.61
C ASP A 133 13.05 23.55 1.68
N SER A 134 13.00 22.28 1.27
CA SER A 134 14.19 21.43 1.21
C SER A 134 15.13 21.85 0.09
N LEU A 135 14.60 22.23 -1.08
CA LEU A 135 15.41 22.71 -2.20
C LEU A 135 16.06 24.06 -1.85
N ILE A 136 15.31 24.99 -1.28
CA ILE A 136 15.82 26.30 -0.85
C ILE A 136 16.93 26.14 0.19
N LYS A 137 16.74 25.27 1.20
CA LYS A 137 17.78 24.98 2.19
C LYS A 137 19.03 24.37 1.57
N PHE A 138 18.88 23.49 0.58
CA PHE A 138 20.01 22.92 -0.13
C PHE A 138 20.78 24.00 -0.90
N VAL A 139 20.08 24.86 -1.64
CA VAL A 139 20.69 25.97 -2.39
C VAL A 139 21.43 26.94 -1.46
N GLU A 140 20.84 27.30 -0.33
CA GLU A 140 21.48 28.17 0.68
C GLU A 140 22.72 27.53 1.29
N THR A 141 22.62 26.24 1.66
CA THR A 141 23.78 25.50 2.18
C THR A 141 24.87 25.40 1.13
N PHE A 142 24.53 25.19 -0.14
CA PHE A 142 25.49 25.09 -1.22
C PHE A 142 26.19 26.43 -1.47
N ASP A 143 25.46 27.54 -1.49
CA ASP A 143 26.01 28.90 -1.65
C ASP A 143 26.99 29.26 -0.51
N GLU A 144 26.62 28.96 0.74
CA GLU A 144 27.51 29.17 1.90
C GLU A 144 28.82 28.37 1.81
N ASN A 145 28.78 27.20 1.18
CA ASN A 145 29.93 26.32 1.03
C ASN A 145 30.67 26.49 -0.31
N LEU A 146 30.12 27.25 -1.26
CA LEU A 146 30.72 27.51 -2.57
C LEU A 146 32.08 28.22 -2.43
N SER A 147 32.17 29.16 -1.49
CA SER A 147 33.41 29.86 -1.13
C SER A 147 34.56 28.94 -0.66
N LYS A 148 34.24 27.69 -0.26
CA LYS A 148 35.22 26.70 0.21
C LYS A 148 35.73 25.78 -0.91
N LEU A 149 35.11 25.82 -2.10
CA LEU A 149 35.42 24.93 -3.22
C LEU A 149 36.60 25.42 -4.09
N ASN A 150 37.12 26.63 -3.82
CA ASN A 150 38.30 27.21 -4.47
C ASN A 150 38.23 27.12 -6.01
N LEU A 151 37.07 27.48 -6.56
CA LEU A 151 36.74 27.40 -7.97
C LEU A 151 37.40 28.55 -8.75
N ALA A 152 37.56 28.36 -10.06
CA ALA A 152 37.93 29.44 -10.95
C ALA A 152 36.79 30.48 -11.02
N ALA A 153 37.14 31.77 -11.07
CA ALA A 153 36.18 32.87 -10.90
C ALA A 153 35.09 32.91 -11.99
N ASP A 154 35.37 32.39 -13.17
CA ASP A 154 34.41 32.18 -14.26
C ASP A 154 33.35 31.13 -13.89
N ILE A 155 33.78 29.97 -13.39
CA ILE A 155 32.90 28.86 -12.99
C ILE A 155 32.06 29.25 -11.76
N GLU A 156 32.66 29.93 -10.78
CA GLU A 156 31.94 30.35 -9.56
C GLU A 156 30.80 31.33 -9.89
N ASN A 157 31.02 32.24 -10.84
CA ASN A 157 29.99 33.20 -11.26
C ASN A 157 28.86 32.54 -12.06
N GLU A 158 29.18 31.54 -12.88
CA GLU A 158 28.19 30.75 -13.61
C GLU A 158 27.32 29.94 -12.64
N VAL A 159 27.94 29.23 -11.69
CA VAL A 159 27.22 28.46 -10.67
C VAL A 159 26.33 29.35 -9.79
N LYS A 160 26.79 30.54 -9.37
CA LYS A 160 25.96 31.48 -8.60
C LYS A 160 24.74 31.95 -9.38
N LYS A 161 24.89 32.17 -10.68
CA LYS A 161 23.79 32.59 -11.55
C LYS A 161 22.74 31.48 -11.65
N GLU A 162 23.16 30.23 -11.83
CA GLU A 162 22.23 29.10 -11.91
C GLU A 162 21.54 28.82 -10.57
N LEU A 163 22.24 28.92 -9.45
CA LEU A 163 21.64 28.79 -8.12
C LEU A 163 20.60 29.89 -7.84
N ALA A 164 20.85 31.12 -8.31
CA ALA A 164 19.89 32.22 -8.19
C ALA A 164 18.62 31.94 -9.02
N ASN A 165 18.76 31.42 -10.25
CA ASN A 165 17.63 31.03 -11.10
C ASN A 165 16.81 29.91 -10.46
N ILE A 166 17.47 28.88 -9.91
CA ILE A 166 16.79 27.77 -9.21
C ILE A 166 16.06 28.30 -7.96
N LYS A 167 16.66 29.23 -7.21
CA LYS A 167 16.04 29.84 -6.02
C LYS A 167 14.83 30.70 -6.39
N GLU A 168 14.88 31.45 -7.47
CA GLU A 168 13.77 32.27 -7.96
C GLU A 168 12.61 31.40 -8.45
N GLU A 169 12.90 30.39 -9.27
CA GLU A 169 11.90 29.44 -9.77
C GLU A 169 11.26 28.65 -8.63
N ALA A 170 12.04 28.23 -7.63
CA ALA A 170 11.55 27.51 -6.45
C ALA A 170 10.62 28.31 -5.54
N ASN A 171 10.68 29.65 -5.59
CA ASN A 171 9.83 30.56 -4.82
C ASN A 171 8.63 31.10 -5.63
N SER A 172 8.47 30.70 -6.89
CA SER A 172 7.37 31.16 -7.73
C SER A 172 6.03 30.53 -7.28
N GLU A 173 4.90 31.18 -7.60
CA GLU A 173 3.56 30.70 -7.23
C GLU A 173 3.19 29.36 -7.92
N ASN A 174 3.90 28.98 -8.98
CA ASN A 174 3.71 27.72 -9.68
C ASN A 174 5.04 27.25 -10.33
N PRO A 175 5.95 26.64 -9.55
CA PRO A 175 7.29 26.29 -10.01
C PRO A 175 7.26 25.28 -11.16
N ASP A 176 7.93 25.59 -12.27
CA ASP A 176 8.06 24.68 -13.40
C ASP A 176 9.16 23.64 -13.12
N HIS A 177 8.72 22.42 -12.83
CA HIS A 177 9.61 21.30 -12.52
C HIS A 177 10.55 20.94 -13.68
N GLY A 178 10.14 21.16 -14.94
CA GLY A 178 10.99 20.88 -16.10
C GLY A 178 12.19 21.81 -16.18
N VAL A 179 12.03 23.05 -15.69
CA VAL A 179 13.09 24.06 -15.64
C VAL A 179 14.10 23.73 -14.53
N ILE A 180 13.62 23.35 -13.33
CA ILE A 180 14.49 22.98 -12.21
C ILE A 180 15.30 21.70 -12.52
N GLU A 181 14.70 20.70 -13.17
CA GLU A 181 15.40 19.46 -13.55
C GLU A 181 16.48 19.71 -14.63
N HIS A 182 16.24 20.64 -15.56
CA HIS A 182 17.21 21.01 -16.59
C HIS A 182 18.50 21.57 -16.00
N PHE A 183 18.39 22.42 -14.98
CA PHE A 183 19.55 23.02 -14.31
C PHE A 183 20.31 22.04 -13.40
N ALA A 184 19.66 20.95 -12.95
CA ALA A 184 20.30 19.93 -12.11
C ALA A 184 21.18 18.92 -12.89
N LEU A 185 21.13 18.93 -14.22
CA LEU A 185 21.85 17.97 -15.10
C LEU A 185 23.15 18.52 -15.71
N ILE A 186 23.55 19.75 -15.37
CA ILE A 186 24.80 20.39 -15.78
C ILE A 186 25.85 20.21 -14.68
#